data_AF-A0A9D7Z3X5-F1
#
_entry.id   AF-A0A9D7Z3X5-F1
#
_cell.length_a   1.000
_cell.length_b   1.000
_cell.length_c   1.000
_cell.angle_alpha   90.00
_cell.angle_beta   90.00
_cell.angle_gamma   90.00
#
_symmetry.space_group_name_H-M   'P 1'
#
loop_
_entity.id
_entity.type
_entity.pdbx_description
1 polymer ?
#
loop_
_entity_poly.entity_id
_entity_poly.type
_entity_poly.pdbx_seq_one_letter_code
_entity_poly.pdbx_strand_id
1 'polypeptide(L)'
;MLACALALRFLLAQTNFDHIHPDQTFQYLEPAYRLVHGYGLVTWEWAFGIRSWFVPLGIAGVIRLGDWIGVPHEPLVELAFSLISLAIPVGIYRLAQALLPERQAIWAFLIGCFWIYFLHAAATPMPSMLASAPLIWVAVLVLRPPTRRRLLLIGALAALTLAIRYQLLPVVGFLMLFSLIALRWQAVWIAAGGVVVLAVVGLVDLFTWGVPFWSFVENFRLNMVAGLSERFGVHPQWFYLWKALQETGGVFIAMLVGLALMGRNGWPIWISVAVGIAFFHIPAHKEIRFLTCDALGAIGFAHLMARLL
;
A
#
# COMPACT_ATOMS: atom_id res chain seq x y z
N MET A 1 20.18 0.29 -11.57
CA MET A 1 19.05 -0.55 -11.08
C MET A 1 17.78 0.24 -10.95
N LEU A 2 17.64 1.23 -10.05
CA LEU A 2 16.39 2.01 -9.91
C LEU A 2 15.94 2.69 -11.22
N ALA A 3 16.86 3.28 -11.99
CA ALA A 3 16.53 3.87 -13.28
C ALA A 3 15.99 2.84 -14.29
N CYS A 4 16.60 1.65 -14.36
CA CYS A 4 16.10 0.54 -15.18
C CYS A 4 14.72 0.07 -14.70
N ALA A 5 14.54 -0.01 -13.38
CA ALA A 5 13.30 -0.44 -12.76
C ALA A 5 12.17 0.59 -12.99
N LEU A 6 12.49 1.89 -13.02
CA LEU A 6 11.56 2.97 -13.39
C LEU A 6 11.20 2.87 -14.87
N ALA A 7 12.19 2.73 -15.75
CA ALA A 7 11.98 2.63 -17.18
C ALA A 7 11.07 1.43 -17.51
N LEU A 8 11.31 0.26 -16.91
CA LEU A 8 10.45 -0.91 -17.11
C LEU A 8 9.02 -0.69 -16.62
N ARG A 9 8.83 -0.16 -15.40
CA ARG A 9 7.49 0.15 -14.86
C ARG A 9 6.71 1.08 -15.79
N PHE A 10 7.35 2.16 -16.22
CA PHE A 10 6.72 3.15 -17.09
C PHE A 10 6.43 2.59 -18.48
N LEU A 11 7.37 1.86 -19.09
CA LEU A 11 7.18 1.24 -20.40
C LEU A 11 6.05 0.20 -20.40
N LEU A 12 5.96 -0.63 -19.34
CA LEU A 12 4.88 -1.61 -19.20
C LEU A 12 3.51 -0.92 -19.13
N ALA A 13 3.41 0.17 -18.36
CA ALA A 13 2.21 0.99 -18.28
C ALA A 13 1.76 1.49 -19.65
N GLN A 14 2.68 2.04 -20.46
CA GLN A 14 2.37 2.57 -21.78
C GLN A 14 1.86 1.51 -22.78
N THR A 15 2.18 0.23 -22.57
CA THR A 15 1.79 -0.84 -23.50
C THR A 15 0.35 -1.34 -23.29
N ASN A 16 -0.47 -0.64 -22.50
CA ASN A 16 -1.83 -1.04 -22.10
C ASN A 16 -1.90 -2.43 -21.47
N PHE A 17 -0.77 -2.91 -20.93
CA PHE A 17 -0.73 -4.14 -20.14
C PHE A 17 -1.36 -3.93 -18.73
N ASP A 18 -1.62 -2.67 -18.35
CA ASP A 18 -1.80 -2.24 -16.96
C ASP A 18 -3.23 -1.81 -16.56
N HIS A 19 -4.25 -1.91 -17.43
CA HIS A 19 -5.67 -1.83 -17.00
C HIS A 19 -6.09 -3.13 -16.28
N ILE A 20 -5.38 -3.45 -15.21
CA ILE A 20 -5.49 -4.69 -14.44
C ILE A 20 -6.86 -4.78 -13.76
N HIS A 21 -7.45 -3.64 -13.41
CA HIS A 21 -8.72 -3.62 -12.70
C HIS A 21 -9.55 -2.36 -12.97
N PRO A 22 -10.88 -2.48 -13.17
CA PRO A 22 -11.78 -1.35 -13.42
C PRO A 22 -11.71 -0.27 -12.32
N ASP A 23 -11.46 -0.67 -11.08
CA ASP A 23 -11.28 0.24 -9.93
C ASP A 23 -10.22 1.33 -10.15
N GLN A 24 -9.16 1.06 -10.92
CA GLN A 24 -8.15 2.09 -11.21
C GLN A 24 -8.80 3.31 -11.87
N THR A 25 -9.61 3.05 -12.88
CA THR A 25 -10.34 4.07 -13.63
C THR A 25 -11.48 4.61 -12.78
N PHE A 26 -12.43 3.75 -12.40
CA PHE A 26 -13.70 4.20 -11.84
C PHE A 26 -13.59 4.73 -10.40
N GLN A 27 -12.65 4.23 -9.59
CA GLN A 27 -12.52 4.69 -8.20
C GLN A 27 -11.49 5.80 -8.03
N TYR A 28 -10.57 6.04 -8.99
CA TYR A 28 -9.47 7.00 -8.78
C TYR A 28 -9.24 7.97 -9.96
N LEU A 29 -9.06 7.46 -11.18
CA LEU A 29 -8.80 8.35 -12.34
C LEU A 29 -10.03 9.15 -12.74
N GLU A 30 -11.19 8.51 -12.90
CA GLU A 30 -12.43 9.15 -13.35
C GLU A 30 -12.91 10.26 -12.39
N PRO A 31 -12.91 10.05 -11.05
CA PRO A 31 -13.25 11.12 -10.10
C PRO A 31 -12.25 12.28 -10.13
N ALA A 32 -10.95 11.98 -10.28
CA ALA A 32 -9.92 13.00 -10.40
C ALA A 32 -10.05 13.81 -11.69
N TYR A 33 -10.31 13.13 -12.81
CA TYR A 33 -10.56 13.73 -14.10
C TYR A 33 -11.79 14.65 -14.05
N ARG A 34 -12.89 14.15 -13.46
CA ARG A 34 -14.13 14.92 -13.25
C ARG A 34 -13.90 16.15 -12.39
N LEU A 35 -13.06 16.06 -11.36
CA LEU A 35 -12.72 17.22 -10.53
C LEU A 35 -11.99 18.32 -11.33
N VAL A 36 -11.15 17.92 -12.29
CA VAL A 36 -10.36 18.86 -13.10
C VAL A 36 -11.18 19.48 -14.24
N HIS A 37 -11.98 18.67 -14.94
CA HIS A 37 -12.64 19.05 -16.20
C HIS A 37 -14.14 19.37 -16.04
N GLY A 38 -14.75 19.02 -14.90
CA GLY A 38 -16.16 19.30 -14.62
C GLY A 38 -17.16 18.30 -15.21
N TYR A 39 -16.70 17.28 -15.95
CA TYR A 39 -17.53 16.19 -16.47
C TYR A 39 -16.87 14.83 -16.25
N GLY A 40 -17.68 13.77 -16.21
CA GLY A 40 -17.25 12.41 -15.94
C GLY A 40 -18.31 11.63 -15.16
N LEU A 41 -18.12 10.32 -15.10
CA LEU A 41 -19.00 9.39 -14.41
C LEU A 41 -18.88 9.57 -12.88
N VAL A 42 -20.02 9.55 -12.20
CA VAL A 42 -20.08 9.40 -10.74
C VAL A 42 -20.44 7.95 -10.47
N THR A 43 -19.47 7.15 -10.04
CA THR A 43 -19.75 5.75 -9.72
C THR A 43 -20.51 5.64 -8.40
N TRP A 44 -21.08 4.47 -8.16
CA TRP A 44 -21.86 4.22 -6.96
C TRP A 44 -21.05 4.50 -5.69
N GLU A 45 -19.75 4.19 -5.67
CA GLU A 45 -18.90 4.44 -4.50
C GLU A 45 -18.86 5.92 -4.11
N TRP A 46 -18.84 6.80 -5.12
CA TRP A 46 -18.85 8.25 -4.95
C TRP A 46 -20.25 8.78 -4.65
N ALA A 47 -21.30 8.18 -5.22
CA ALA A 47 -22.67 8.53 -4.90
C ALA A 47 -23.03 8.22 -3.43
N PHE A 48 -22.53 7.12 -2.88
CA PHE A 48 -22.71 6.75 -1.46
C PHE A 48 -21.64 7.34 -0.54
N GLY A 49 -20.62 8.02 -1.08
CA GLY A 49 -19.56 8.64 -0.30
C GLY A 49 -18.68 7.67 0.48
N ILE A 50 -18.45 6.45 -0.03
CA ILE A 50 -17.60 5.44 0.64
C ILE A 50 -16.12 5.53 0.29
N ARG A 51 -15.70 6.59 -0.39
CA ARG A 51 -14.30 6.80 -0.79
C ARG A 51 -13.83 8.16 -0.33
N SER A 52 -12.62 8.21 0.23
CA SER A 52 -12.01 9.48 0.58
C SER A 52 -11.50 10.15 -0.69
N TRP A 53 -11.75 11.45 -0.83
CA TRP A 53 -11.21 12.28 -1.90
C TRP A 53 -9.69 12.50 -1.80
N PHE A 54 -9.05 12.05 -0.71
CA PHE A 54 -7.63 12.25 -0.47
C PHE A 54 -6.73 11.80 -1.64
N VAL A 55 -6.94 10.58 -2.17
CA VAL A 55 -6.15 10.06 -3.30
C VAL A 55 -6.53 10.73 -4.62
N PRO A 56 -7.82 10.84 -5.01
CA PRO A 56 -8.20 11.55 -6.24
C PRO A 56 -7.77 13.02 -6.29
N LEU A 57 -7.72 13.73 -5.16
CA LEU A 57 -7.20 15.09 -5.11
C LEU A 57 -5.72 15.16 -5.53
N GLY A 58 -4.91 14.20 -5.09
CA GLY A 58 -3.52 14.07 -5.51
C GLY A 58 -3.40 13.81 -7.01
N ILE A 59 -4.21 12.90 -7.54
CA ILE A 59 -4.26 12.58 -8.98
C ILE A 59 -4.71 13.80 -9.79
N ALA A 60 -5.75 14.50 -9.33
CA ALA A 60 -6.26 15.71 -9.98
C ALA A 60 -5.19 16.81 -10.11
N GLY A 61 -4.32 16.94 -9.10
CA GLY A 61 -3.16 17.82 -9.17
C GLY A 61 -2.20 17.45 -10.31
N VAL A 62 -1.95 16.15 -10.51
CA VAL A 62 -1.11 15.65 -11.61
C VAL A 62 -1.78 15.87 -12.97
N ILE A 63 -3.09 15.58 -13.09
CA ILE A 63 -3.86 15.84 -14.32
C ILE A 63 -3.80 17.33 -14.69
N ARG A 64 -4.08 18.22 -13.72
CA ARG A 64 -4.04 19.67 -13.94
C ARG A 64 -2.65 20.17 -14.35
N LEU A 65 -1.59 19.57 -13.80
CA LEU A 65 -0.23 19.87 -14.24
C LEU A 65 -0.02 19.49 -15.70
N GLY A 66 -0.54 18.32 -16.13
CA GLY A 66 -0.54 17.88 -17.52
C GLY A 66 -1.19 18.89 -18.45
N ASP A 67 -2.38 19.38 -18.10
CA ASP A 67 -3.10 20.41 -18.86
C ASP A 67 -2.27 21.70 -19.01
N TRP A 68 -1.56 22.11 -17.96
CA TRP A 68 -0.74 23.31 -17.96
C TRP A 68 0.50 23.21 -18.86
N ILE A 69 1.11 22.03 -18.93
CA ILE A 69 2.32 21.79 -19.73
C ILE A 69 2.02 21.18 -21.11
N GLY A 70 0.75 20.92 -21.43
CA GLY A 70 0.32 20.34 -22.71
C GLY A 70 0.69 18.87 -22.87
N VAL A 71 0.79 18.10 -21.79
CA VAL A 71 1.13 16.67 -21.80
C VAL A 71 -0.11 15.83 -21.46
N PRO A 72 -0.34 14.68 -22.14
CA PRO A 72 -1.44 13.78 -21.80
C PRO A 72 -1.42 13.34 -20.34
N HIS A 73 -2.58 13.34 -19.71
CA HIS A 73 -2.69 13.11 -18.26
C HIS A 73 -2.41 11.66 -17.86
N GLU A 74 -2.81 10.67 -18.65
CA GLU A 74 -2.61 9.24 -18.37
C GLU A 74 -1.12 8.87 -18.18
N PRO A 75 -0.21 9.10 -19.16
CA PRO A 75 1.21 8.86 -18.97
C PRO A 75 1.83 9.63 -17.80
N LEU A 76 1.33 10.84 -17.54
CA LEU A 76 1.85 11.65 -16.44
C LEU A 76 1.47 11.08 -15.07
N VAL A 77 0.24 10.57 -14.92
CA VAL A 77 -0.21 9.86 -13.72
C VAL A 77 0.56 8.55 -13.56
N GLU A 78 0.70 7.76 -14.62
CA GLU A 78 1.45 6.49 -14.59
C GLU A 78 2.93 6.70 -14.23
N LEU A 79 3.55 7.77 -14.75
CA LEU A 79 4.90 8.17 -14.37
C LEU A 79 4.98 8.56 -12.90
N ALA A 80 4.02 9.34 -12.40
CA ALA A 80 3.97 9.74 -10.99
C ALA A 80 3.85 8.52 -10.06
N PHE A 81 2.95 7.58 -10.37
CA PHE A 81 2.79 6.33 -9.60
C PHE A 81 4.03 5.45 -9.72
N SER A 82 4.62 5.33 -10.91
CA SER A 82 5.88 4.60 -11.11
C SER A 82 7.01 5.17 -10.27
N LEU A 83 7.13 6.50 -10.15
CA LEU A 83 8.11 7.15 -9.29
C LEU A 83 7.86 6.88 -7.81
N ILE A 84 6.61 7.02 -7.34
CA ILE A 84 6.22 6.73 -5.96
C ILE A 84 6.52 5.26 -5.62
N SER A 85 6.26 4.35 -6.56
CA SER A 85 6.47 2.91 -6.38
C SER A 85 7.93 2.55 -6.08
N LEU A 86 8.91 3.37 -6.49
CA LEU A 86 10.33 3.14 -6.22
C LEU A 86 10.66 3.24 -4.73
N ALA A 87 9.81 3.88 -3.92
CA ALA A 87 9.93 3.86 -2.48
C ALA A 87 9.84 2.44 -1.91
N ILE A 88 9.16 1.51 -2.61
CA ILE A 88 8.98 0.12 -2.18
C ILE A 88 10.28 -0.68 -2.28
N PRO A 89 10.97 -0.84 -3.44
CA PRO A 89 12.24 -1.55 -3.50
C PRO A 89 13.29 -0.94 -2.58
N VAL A 90 13.35 0.39 -2.47
CA VAL A 90 14.27 1.05 -1.53
C VAL A 90 13.91 0.72 -0.08
N GLY A 91 12.62 0.73 0.28
CA GLY A 91 12.14 0.32 1.59
C GLY A 91 12.47 -1.14 1.90
N ILE A 92 12.24 -2.05 0.94
CA ILE A 92 12.58 -3.47 1.05
C ILE A 92 14.08 -3.65 1.32
N TYR A 93 14.94 -2.96 0.56
CA TYR A 93 16.39 -2.97 0.78
C TYR A 93 16.75 -2.50 2.19
N ARG A 94 16.21 -1.34 2.62
CA ARG A 94 16.53 -0.75 3.93
C ARG A 94 16.02 -1.59 5.09
N LEU A 95 14.90 -2.29 4.90
CA LEU A 95 14.35 -3.23 5.87
C LEU A 95 15.23 -4.48 5.94
N ALA A 96 15.58 -5.04 4.79
CA ALA A 96 16.46 -6.20 4.71
C ALA A 96 17.85 -5.89 5.30
N GLN A 97 18.44 -4.73 5.01
CA GLN A 97 19.71 -4.29 5.62
C GLN A 97 19.68 -4.22 7.15
N ALA A 98 18.50 -3.98 7.74
CA ALA A 98 18.36 -3.91 9.19
C ALA A 98 18.29 -5.31 9.83
N LEU A 99 17.99 -6.36 9.06
CA LEU A 99 17.65 -7.69 9.56
C LEU A 99 18.53 -8.82 9.01
N LEU A 100 19.16 -8.61 7.85
CA LEU A 100 19.83 -9.62 7.05
C LEU A 100 21.21 -9.12 6.58
N PRO A 101 22.14 -10.03 6.24
CA PRO A 101 23.42 -9.68 5.62
C PRO A 101 23.25 -8.92 4.30
N GLU A 102 24.24 -8.09 3.94
CA GLU A 102 24.17 -7.20 2.76
C GLU A 102 23.83 -7.95 1.46
N ARG A 103 24.42 -9.13 1.22
CA ARG A 103 24.12 -9.96 0.04
C ARG A 103 22.62 -10.28 -0.06
N GLN A 104 21.97 -10.61 1.06
CA GLN A 104 20.53 -10.89 1.11
C GLN A 104 19.71 -9.61 0.93
N ALA A 105 20.17 -8.48 1.47
CA ALA A 105 19.51 -7.19 1.24
C ALA A 105 19.50 -6.79 -0.24
N ILE A 106 20.61 -7.02 -0.96
CA ILE A 106 20.70 -6.79 -2.41
C ILE A 106 19.71 -7.69 -3.17
N TRP A 107 19.57 -8.97 -2.79
CA TRP A 107 18.56 -9.84 -3.41
C TRP A 107 17.14 -9.33 -3.16
N ALA A 108 16.81 -8.92 -1.93
CA ALA A 108 15.51 -8.35 -1.61
C ALA A 108 15.22 -7.09 -2.44
N PHE A 109 16.23 -6.24 -2.62
CA PHE A 109 16.16 -5.05 -3.46
C PHE A 109 15.87 -5.39 -4.93
N LEU A 110 16.58 -6.37 -5.50
CA LEU A 110 16.39 -6.79 -6.89
C LEU A 110 14.98 -7.37 -7.12
N ILE A 111 14.45 -8.14 -6.17
CA ILE A 111 13.07 -8.63 -6.20
C ILE A 111 12.09 -7.46 -6.17
N GLY A 112 12.26 -6.51 -5.26
CA GLY A 112 11.44 -5.29 -5.23
C GLY A 112 11.52 -4.49 -6.54
N CYS A 113 12.65 -4.52 -7.23
CA CYS A 113 12.84 -3.80 -8.48
C CYS A 113 12.16 -4.47 -9.67
N PHE A 114 12.28 -5.80 -9.78
CA PHE A 114 12.05 -6.52 -11.04
C PHE A 114 11.08 -7.69 -10.95
N TRP A 115 10.57 -8.03 -9.76
CA TRP A 115 9.54 -9.05 -9.68
C TRP A 115 8.26 -8.56 -10.36
N ILE A 116 7.69 -9.40 -11.21
CA ILE A 116 6.60 -9.05 -12.13
C ILE A 116 5.41 -8.40 -11.42
N TYR A 117 5.09 -8.85 -10.20
CA TYR A 117 4.01 -8.26 -9.40
C TYR A 117 4.27 -6.78 -9.08
N PHE A 118 5.50 -6.42 -8.66
CA PHE A 118 5.86 -5.02 -8.39
C PHE A 118 5.98 -4.18 -9.64
N LEU A 119 6.35 -4.78 -10.79
CA LEU A 119 6.40 -4.08 -12.06
C LEU A 119 4.99 -3.72 -12.54
N HIS A 120 4.06 -4.68 -12.52
CA HIS A 120 2.67 -4.49 -12.94
C HIS A 120 1.87 -3.59 -11.98
N ALA A 121 2.08 -3.71 -10.67
CA ALA A 121 1.33 -2.89 -9.71
C ALA A 121 1.80 -1.43 -9.67
N ALA A 122 3.04 -1.13 -10.11
CA ALA A 122 3.72 0.13 -9.84
C ALA A 122 3.08 1.37 -10.44
N ALA A 123 2.62 1.30 -11.70
CA ALA A 123 2.02 2.45 -12.38
C ALA A 123 0.53 2.59 -12.10
N THR A 124 -0.08 1.59 -11.44
CA THR A 124 -1.52 1.55 -11.23
C THR A 124 -1.96 2.50 -10.12
N PRO A 125 -2.97 3.35 -10.34
CA PRO A 125 -3.50 4.26 -9.33
C PRO A 125 -4.37 3.52 -8.31
N MET A 126 -3.77 2.57 -7.60
CA MET A 126 -4.41 1.65 -6.67
C MET A 126 -3.99 1.90 -5.22
N PRO A 127 -4.93 1.87 -4.26
CA PRO A 127 -4.61 2.03 -2.86
C PRO A 127 -3.71 0.94 -2.29
N SER A 128 -3.74 -0.28 -2.85
CA SER A 128 -2.84 -1.35 -2.43
C SER A 128 -1.40 -0.92 -2.65
N MET A 129 -1.01 -0.63 -3.90
CA MET A 129 0.36 -0.23 -4.20
C MET A 129 0.75 1.08 -3.51
N LEU A 130 -0.14 2.06 -3.51
CA LEU A 130 0.14 3.37 -2.91
C LEU A 130 0.33 3.29 -1.38
N ALA A 131 -0.41 2.40 -0.69
CA ALA A 131 -0.26 2.20 0.76
C ALA A 131 0.97 1.34 1.13
N SER A 132 1.43 0.46 0.23
CA SER A 132 2.66 -0.34 0.44
C SER A 132 3.89 0.54 0.65
N ALA A 133 3.99 1.67 -0.07
CA ALA A 133 5.12 2.60 0.03
C ALA A 133 5.29 3.19 1.45
N PRO A 134 4.31 3.88 2.05
CA PRO A 134 4.45 4.34 3.43
C PRO A 134 4.56 3.17 4.43
N LEU A 135 3.86 2.05 4.21
CA LEU A 135 3.89 0.90 5.13
C LEU A 135 5.29 0.30 5.27
N ILE A 136 6.01 0.08 4.16
CA ILE A 136 7.37 -0.47 4.22
C ILE A 136 8.31 0.49 4.97
N TRP A 137 8.13 1.81 4.80
CA TRP A 137 8.94 2.80 5.49
C TRP A 137 8.60 2.91 6.99
N VAL A 138 7.35 2.67 7.39
CA VAL A 138 7.01 2.49 8.81
C VAL A 138 7.82 1.32 9.39
N ALA A 139 7.81 0.17 8.74
CA ALA A 139 8.57 -1.00 9.18
C ALA A 139 10.08 -0.73 9.25
N VAL A 140 10.65 -0.04 8.26
CA VAL A 140 12.07 0.37 8.27
C VAL A 140 12.39 1.27 9.47
N LEU A 141 11.58 2.31 9.69
CA LEU A 141 11.88 3.34 10.69
C LEU A 141 11.69 2.83 12.12
N VAL A 142 10.74 1.92 12.35
CA VAL A 142 10.49 1.29 13.67
C VAL A 142 11.70 0.47 14.15
N LEU A 143 12.50 -0.08 13.23
CA LEU A 143 13.71 -0.83 13.57
C LEU A 143 14.96 0.05 13.74
N ARG A 144 14.86 1.37 13.58
CA ARG A 144 15.99 2.30 13.72
C ARG A 144 15.96 2.99 15.08
N PRO A 145 17.12 3.46 15.58
CA PRO A 145 17.16 4.22 16.83
C PRO A 145 16.19 5.41 16.80
N PRO A 146 15.42 5.66 17.88
CA PRO A 146 14.41 6.71 17.88
C PRO A 146 15.05 8.09 17.86
N THR A 147 14.52 8.97 17.01
CA THR A 147 14.77 10.42 17.04
C THR A 147 13.43 11.11 16.87
N ARG A 148 13.26 12.34 17.40
CA ARG A 148 11.97 13.06 17.30
C ARG A 148 11.45 13.13 15.86
N ARG A 149 12.34 13.43 14.90
CA ARG A 149 12.01 13.45 13.47
C ARG A 149 11.52 12.09 12.97
N ARG A 150 12.21 11.00 13.31
CA ARG A 150 11.80 9.64 12.90
C ARG A 150 10.46 9.25 13.52
N LEU A 151 10.22 9.59 14.78
CA LEU A 151 8.96 9.28 15.45
C LEU A 151 7.78 10.01 14.82
N LEU A 152 7.95 11.31 14.52
CA LEU A 152 6.97 12.08 13.74
C LEU A 152 6.71 11.44 12.37
N LEU A 153 7.77 11.03 11.66
CA LEU A 153 7.64 10.37 10.36
C LEU A 153 6.94 9.00 10.46
N ILE A 154 7.24 8.19 11.47
CA ILE A 154 6.56 6.91 11.72
C ILE A 154 5.06 7.15 11.86
N GLY A 155 4.66 8.12 12.69
CA GLY A 155 3.26 8.49 12.88
C GLY A 155 2.59 8.98 11.60
N ALA A 156 3.23 9.89 10.88
CA ALA A 156 2.71 10.46 9.65
C ALA A 156 2.55 9.39 8.56
N LEU A 157 3.55 8.52 8.36
CA LEU A 157 3.49 7.44 7.38
C LEU A 157 2.47 6.37 7.77
N ALA A 158 2.36 6.02 9.05
CA ALA A 158 1.34 5.09 9.56
C ALA A 158 -0.07 5.64 9.28
N ALA A 159 -0.32 6.91 9.60
CA ALA A 159 -1.59 7.57 9.30
C ALA A 159 -1.84 7.66 7.78
N LEU A 160 -0.82 7.93 6.98
CA LEU A 160 -0.93 7.97 5.51
C LEU A 160 -1.29 6.59 4.94
N THR A 161 -0.67 5.51 5.42
CA THR A 161 -1.03 4.13 5.06
C THR A 161 -2.52 3.87 5.33
N LEU A 162 -3.02 4.28 6.51
CA LEU A 162 -4.43 4.08 6.88
C LEU A 162 -5.39 4.99 6.12
N ALA A 163 -4.97 6.22 5.80
CA ALA A 163 -5.75 7.14 4.99
C ALA A 163 -5.98 6.61 3.57
N ILE A 164 -4.96 5.99 2.99
CA ILE A 164 -5.04 5.36 1.67
C ILE A 164 -5.79 4.03 1.76
N ARG A 165 -5.50 3.21 2.79
CA ARG A 165 -6.02 1.85 2.91
C ARG A 165 -6.24 1.46 4.38
N TYR A 166 -7.38 1.88 4.93
CA TYR A 166 -7.70 1.67 6.35
C TYR A 166 -7.79 0.18 6.73
N GLN A 167 -7.98 -0.72 5.77
CA GLN A 167 -7.97 -2.17 6.00
C GLN A 167 -6.61 -2.69 6.49
N LEU A 168 -5.53 -1.90 6.37
CA LEU A 168 -4.22 -2.18 6.95
C LEU A 168 -4.12 -1.81 8.45
N LEU A 169 -5.22 -1.38 9.08
CA LEU A 169 -5.28 -1.03 10.50
C LEU A 169 -4.67 -2.09 11.42
N PRO A 170 -4.89 -3.41 11.23
CA PRO A 170 -4.28 -4.41 12.12
C PRO A 170 -2.76 -4.49 11.97
N VAL A 171 -2.24 -4.33 10.75
CA VAL A 171 -0.80 -4.37 10.45
C VAL A 171 -0.11 -3.15 11.06
N VAL A 172 -0.63 -1.96 10.74
CA VAL A 172 -0.12 -0.69 11.29
C VAL A 172 -0.29 -0.66 12.80
N GLY A 173 -1.44 -1.08 13.31
CA GLY A 173 -1.76 -1.13 14.74
C GLY A 173 -0.80 -2.04 15.51
N PHE A 174 -0.44 -3.20 14.96
CA PHE A 174 0.58 -4.06 15.54
C PHE A 174 1.96 -3.39 15.58
N LEU A 175 2.41 -2.79 14.47
CA LEU A 175 3.70 -2.08 14.43
C LEU A 175 3.74 -0.88 15.38
N MET A 176 2.62 -0.17 15.52
CA MET A 176 2.48 0.93 16.47
C MET A 176 2.50 0.41 17.90
N LEU A 177 1.73 -0.64 18.23
CA LEU A 177 1.74 -1.24 19.57
C LEU A 177 3.14 -1.72 19.99
N PHE A 178 3.83 -2.40 19.09
CA PHE A 178 5.24 -2.77 19.26
C PHE A 178 6.10 -1.55 19.59
N SER A 179 5.92 -0.44 18.86
CA SER A 179 6.63 0.81 19.08
C SER A 179 6.25 1.48 20.41
N LEU A 180 4.97 1.47 20.81
CA LEU A 180 4.49 2.06 22.06
C LEU A 180 5.13 1.37 23.28
N ILE A 181 5.16 0.04 23.26
CA ILE A 181 5.76 -0.78 24.33
C ILE A 181 7.26 -0.48 24.45
N ALA A 182 7.97 -0.36 23.31
CA ALA A 182 9.40 -0.09 23.28
C ALA A 182 9.77 1.36 23.64
N LEU A 183 8.95 2.35 23.24
CA LEU A 183 9.33 3.77 23.25
C LEU A 183 8.68 4.61 24.37
N ARG A 184 7.68 4.05 25.07
CA ARG A 184 7.00 4.68 26.22
C ARG A 184 6.58 6.13 25.93
N TRP A 185 7.05 7.12 26.70
CA TRP A 185 6.71 8.53 26.54
C TRP A 185 7.09 9.13 25.19
N GLN A 186 8.08 8.57 24.49
CA GLN A 186 8.47 9.08 23.16
C GLN A 186 7.39 8.81 22.10
N ALA A 187 6.43 7.92 22.38
CA ALA A 187 5.27 7.66 21.53
C ALA A 187 4.42 8.90 21.23
N VAL A 188 4.47 9.95 22.08
CA VAL A 188 3.76 11.20 21.83
C VAL A 188 4.14 11.82 20.49
N TRP A 189 5.38 11.64 20.04
CA TRP A 189 5.84 12.14 18.74
C TRP A 189 5.28 11.32 17.58
N ILE A 190 5.03 10.02 17.77
CA ILE A 190 4.32 9.20 16.79
C ILE A 190 2.87 9.68 16.70
N ALA A 191 2.20 9.88 17.84
CA ALA A 191 0.84 10.42 17.87
C ALA A 191 0.77 11.78 17.17
N ALA A 192 1.69 12.70 17.47
CA ALA A 192 1.73 14.03 16.86
C ALA A 192 1.88 13.97 15.33
N GLY A 193 2.75 13.10 14.82
CA GLY A 193 2.90 12.92 13.37
C GLY A 193 1.65 12.36 12.70
N GLY A 194 1.00 11.39 13.34
CA GLY A 194 -0.24 10.80 12.83
C GLY A 194 -1.42 11.77 12.85
N VAL A 195 -1.56 12.56 13.91
CA VAL A 195 -2.64 13.56 14.07
C VAL A 195 -2.62 14.57 12.93
N VAL A 196 -1.45 15.03 12.48
CA VAL A 196 -1.36 15.99 11.36
C VAL A 196 -1.96 15.41 10.09
N VAL A 197 -1.60 14.17 9.74
CA VAL A 197 -2.11 13.52 8.53
C VAL A 197 -3.61 13.21 8.65
N LEU A 198 -4.05 12.68 9.79
CA LEU A 198 -5.46 12.40 10.03
C LEU A 198 -6.30 13.68 10.03
N ALA A 199 -5.78 14.81 10.53
CA ALA A 199 -6.46 16.09 10.47
C ALA A 199 -6.68 16.54 9.02
N VAL A 200 -5.66 16.41 8.15
CA VAL A 200 -5.80 16.72 6.72
C VAL A 200 -6.88 15.84 6.07
N VAL A 201 -6.86 14.54 6.34
CA VAL A 201 -7.84 13.59 5.80
C VAL A 201 -9.26 13.89 6.31
N GLY A 202 -9.40 14.15 7.60
CA GLY A 202 -10.66 14.53 8.21
C GLY A 202 -11.21 15.84 7.65
N LEU A 203 -10.34 16.82 7.37
CA LEU A 203 -10.73 18.06 6.70
C LEU A 203 -11.17 17.83 5.25
N VAL A 204 -10.46 16.98 4.49
CA VAL A 204 -10.87 16.61 3.13
C VAL A 204 -12.27 16.01 3.14
N ASP A 205 -12.54 15.06 4.05
CA ASP A 205 -13.86 14.46 4.18
C ASP A 205 -14.91 15.48 4.68
N LEU A 206 -14.56 16.40 5.57
CA LEU A 206 -15.45 17.49 5.99
C LEU A 206 -15.85 18.40 4.83
N PHE A 207 -14.90 18.79 3.96
CA PHE A 207 -15.19 19.64 2.81
C PHE A 207 -15.96 18.93 1.71
N THR A 208 -15.78 17.62 1.56
CA THR A 208 -16.37 16.84 0.45
C THR A 208 -17.69 16.19 0.83
N TRP A 209 -17.83 15.72 2.07
CA TRP A 209 -18.98 14.97 2.57
C TRP A 209 -19.73 15.69 3.71
N GLY A 210 -19.22 16.82 4.21
CA GLY A 210 -19.82 17.58 5.31
C GLY A 210 -19.53 17.04 6.71
N VAL A 211 -18.90 15.87 6.83
CA VAL A 211 -18.58 15.21 8.10
C VAL A 211 -17.15 14.64 8.03
N PRO A 212 -16.29 14.88 9.05
CA PRO A 212 -14.95 14.33 9.04
C PRO A 212 -14.96 12.80 9.09
N PHE A 213 -14.09 12.17 8.31
CA PHE A 213 -13.95 10.71 8.18
C PHE A 213 -15.21 9.97 7.71
N TRP A 214 -16.19 10.67 7.12
CA TRP A 214 -17.41 10.08 6.58
C TRP A 214 -17.11 8.87 5.69
N SER A 215 -16.12 9.02 4.81
CA SER A 215 -15.81 7.99 3.81
C SER A 215 -15.36 6.67 4.44
N PHE A 216 -14.64 6.73 5.55
CA PHE A 216 -14.17 5.54 6.27
C PHE A 216 -15.32 4.86 7.01
N VAL A 217 -16.15 5.65 7.70
CA VAL A 217 -17.31 5.14 8.45
C VAL A 217 -18.30 4.48 7.50
N GLU A 218 -18.63 5.14 6.39
CA GLU A 218 -19.62 4.65 5.44
C GLU A 218 -19.08 3.45 4.64
N ASN A 219 -17.79 3.44 4.31
CA ASN A 219 -17.17 2.26 3.69
C ASN A 219 -17.24 1.05 4.62
N PHE A 220 -16.92 1.22 5.90
CA PHE A 220 -17.02 0.14 6.88
C PHE A 220 -18.48 -0.32 7.04
N ARG A 221 -19.42 0.62 7.17
CA ARG A 221 -20.86 0.32 7.31
C ARG A 221 -21.38 -0.47 6.11
N LEU A 222 -21.14 -0.01 4.89
CA LEU A 222 -21.67 -0.67 3.70
C LEU A 222 -20.98 -2.00 3.41
N ASN A 223 -19.65 -2.08 3.53
CA ASN A 223 -18.93 -3.29 3.14
C ASN A 223 -18.93 -4.38 4.21
N MET A 224 -18.80 -4.02 5.49
CA MET A 224 -18.69 -4.98 6.60
C MET A 224 -20.03 -5.21 7.31
N VAL A 225 -20.83 -4.17 7.52
CA VAL A 225 -22.09 -4.30 8.28
C VAL A 225 -23.25 -4.67 7.35
N ALA A 226 -23.39 -4.01 6.21
CA ALA A 226 -24.45 -4.27 5.24
C ALA A 226 -24.11 -5.37 4.22
N GLY A 227 -22.89 -5.95 4.28
CA GLY A 227 -22.48 -7.04 3.41
C GLY A 227 -22.43 -6.69 1.91
N LEU A 228 -22.31 -5.41 1.54
CA LEU A 228 -22.34 -4.99 0.14
C LEU A 228 -21.22 -5.63 -0.68
N SER A 229 -20.06 -5.85 -0.03
CA SER A 229 -18.91 -6.51 -0.63
C SER A 229 -19.20 -7.94 -1.10
N GLU A 230 -20.15 -8.64 -0.48
CA GLU A 230 -20.52 -10.03 -0.83
C GLU A 230 -21.21 -10.12 -2.19
N ARG A 231 -21.82 -9.03 -2.67
CA ARG A 231 -22.43 -8.96 -4.00
C ARG A 231 -21.40 -9.08 -5.13
N PHE A 232 -20.13 -8.80 -4.84
CA PHE A 232 -19.01 -9.00 -5.77
C PHE A 232 -18.46 -10.43 -5.73
N GLY A 233 -19.11 -11.33 -5.00
CA GLY A 233 -18.79 -12.75 -4.92
C GLY A 233 -18.21 -13.17 -3.57
N VAL A 234 -18.45 -14.42 -3.20
CA VAL A 234 -17.93 -15.02 -1.96
C VAL A 234 -16.90 -16.08 -2.33
N HIS A 235 -15.77 -16.07 -1.62
CA HIS A 235 -14.65 -16.96 -1.91
C HIS A 235 -14.28 -17.84 -0.72
N PRO A 236 -13.84 -19.08 -0.98
CA PRO A 236 -13.48 -20.03 0.07
C PRO A 236 -12.21 -19.59 0.83
N GLN A 237 -11.95 -20.22 1.98
CA GLN A 237 -10.82 -19.87 2.84
C GLN A 237 -9.45 -20.11 2.18
N TRP A 238 -9.34 -21.10 1.29
CA TRP A 238 -8.10 -21.38 0.55
C TRP A 238 -7.85 -20.43 -0.65
N PHE A 239 -8.73 -19.46 -0.89
CA PHE A 239 -8.64 -18.54 -2.04
C PHE A 239 -7.28 -17.83 -2.12
N TYR A 240 -6.81 -17.26 -1.00
CA TYR A 240 -5.55 -16.52 -0.99
C TYR A 240 -4.35 -17.41 -1.27
N LEU A 241 -4.33 -18.63 -0.71
CA LEU A 241 -3.27 -19.61 -0.98
C LEU A 241 -3.26 -20.00 -2.47
N TRP A 242 -4.43 -20.33 -3.03
CA TRP A 242 -4.59 -20.71 -4.43
C TRP A 242 -4.19 -19.59 -5.38
N LYS A 243 -4.72 -18.37 -5.19
CA LYS A 243 -4.42 -17.22 -6.05
C LYS A 243 -2.97 -16.76 -5.90
N ALA A 244 -2.41 -16.79 -4.70
CA ALA A 244 -0.99 -16.52 -4.52
C ALA A 244 -0.14 -17.52 -5.30
N LEU A 245 -0.42 -18.82 -5.24
CA LEU A 245 0.32 -19.82 -6.02
C LEU A 245 0.24 -19.56 -7.53
N GLN A 246 -0.96 -19.28 -8.05
CA GLN A 246 -1.19 -19.06 -9.48
C GLN A 246 -0.55 -17.76 -9.98
N GLU A 247 -0.78 -16.63 -9.30
CA GLU A 247 -0.38 -15.32 -9.79
C GLU A 247 1.08 -14.98 -9.48
N THR A 248 1.63 -15.57 -8.43
CA THR A 248 3.04 -15.33 -8.04
C THR A 248 3.99 -16.44 -8.48
N GLY A 249 3.47 -17.52 -9.09
CA GLY A 249 4.28 -18.71 -9.41
C GLY A 249 4.89 -19.36 -8.16
N GLY A 250 4.25 -19.21 -7.01
CA GLY A 250 4.74 -19.68 -5.71
C GLY A 250 5.74 -18.78 -5.00
N VAL A 251 6.16 -17.65 -5.59
CA VAL A 251 7.08 -16.69 -4.95
C VAL A 251 6.52 -16.17 -3.63
N PHE A 252 5.22 -15.92 -3.54
CA PHE A 252 4.59 -15.48 -2.29
C PHE A 252 4.71 -16.54 -1.18
N ILE A 253 4.61 -17.83 -1.51
CA ILE A 253 4.80 -18.91 -0.53
C ILE A 253 6.26 -18.97 -0.08
N ALA A 254 7.19 -18.84 -1.01
CA ALA A 254 8.61 -18.73 -0.69
C ALA A 254 8.93 -17.50 0.20
N MET A 255 8.24 -16.37 0.01
CA MET A 255 8.30 -15.21 0.91
C MET A 255 7.86 -15.57 2.33
N LEU A 256 6.70 -16.23 2.49
CA LEU A 256 6.19 -16.62 3.81
C LEU A 256 7.09 -17.64 4.51
N VAL A 257 7.57 -18.66 3.79
CA VAL A 257 8.52 -19.65 4.33
C VAL A 257 9.79 -18.95 4.78
N GLY A 258 10.35 -18.08 3.94
CA GLY A 258 11.55 -17.34 4.28
C GLY A 258 11.38 -16.42 5.49
N LEU A 259 10.24 -15.74 5.63
CA LEU A 259 9.90 -14.96 6.82
C LEU A 259 9.84 -15.84 8.08
N ALA A 260 9.22 -17.02 8.00
CA ALA A 260 9.16 -17.95 9.12
C ALA A 260 10.57 -18.42 9.53
N LEU A 261 11.46 -18.66 8.55
CA LEU A 261 12.84 -19.08 8.79
C LEU A 261 13.73 -18.00 9.42
N MET A 262 13.34 -16.71 9.34
CA MET A 262 14.04 -15.63 10.06
C MET A 262 13.86 -15.74 11.59
N GLY A 263 12.87 -16.51 12.05
CA GLY A 263 12.64 -16.80 13.46
C GLY A 263 12.48 -15.53 14.32
N ARG A 264 13.23 -15.47 15.42
CA ARG A 264 13.18 -14.34 16.37
C ARG A 264 13.74 -13.04 15.79
N ASN A 265 14.64 -13.08 14.82
CA ASN A 265 15.29 -11.85 14.34
C ASN A 265 14.35 -10.96 13.51
N GLY A 266 13.34 -11.56 12.87
CA GLY A 266 12.35 -10.85 12.05
C GLY A 266 10.96 -10.75 12.67
N TRP A 267 10.81 -11.01 13.98
CA TRP A 267 9.49 -11.25 14.58
C TRP A 267 8.45 -10.15 14.44
N PRO A 268 8.80 -8.86 14.54
CA PRO A 268 7.81 -7.82 14.32
C PRO A 268 7.29 -7.83 12.88
N ILE A 269 8.14 -8.19 11.91
CA ILE A 269 7.76 -8.18 10.49
C ILE A 269 6.89 -9.37 10.14
N TRP A 270 7.28 -10.60 10.50
CA TRP A 270 6.45 -11.77 10.15
C TRP A 270 5.12 -11.79 10.91
N ILE A 271 5.06 -11.31 12.17
CA ILE A 271 3.77 -11.15 12.86
C ILE A 271 2.91 -10.09 12.16
N SER A 272 3.49 -8.97 11.71
CA SER A 272 2.74 -7.95 10.95
C SER A 272 2.10 -8.54 9.70
N VAL A 273 2.85 -9.35 8.94
CA VAL A 273 2.34 -10.05 7.75
C VAL A 273 1.26 -11.06 8.12
N ALA A 274 1.48 -11.86 9.18
CA ALA A 274 0.50 -12.85 9.64
C ALA A 274 -0.81 -12.21 10.10
N VAL A 275 -0.75 -11.11 10.86
CA VAL A 275 -1.91 -10.32 11.31
C VAL A 275 -2.66 -9.75 10.11
N GLY A 276 -1.95 -9.22 9.12
CA GLY A 276 -2.56 -8.73 7.88
C GLY A 276 -3.30 -9.84 7.13
N ILE A 277 -2.63 -10.97 6.89
CA ILE A 277 -3.23 -12.13 6.21
C ILE A 277 -4.47 -12.61 6.97
N ALA A 278 -4.37 -12.82 8.29
CA ALA A 278 -5.49 -13.29 9.10
C ALA A 278 -6.69 -12.33 9.04
N PHE A 279 -6.44 -11.02 9.10
CA PHE A 279 -7.50 -10.02 9.00
C PHE A 279 -8.19 -10.03 7.63
N PHE A 280 -7.43 -10.15 6.54
CA PHE A 280 -8.01 -10.22 5.19
C PHE A 280 -8.81 -11.50 4.92
N HIS A 281 -8.71 -12.54 5.77
CA HIS A 281 -9.56 -13.73 5.68
C HIS A 281 -10.96 -13.52 6.31
N ILE A 282 -11.17 -12.45 7.09
CA ILE A 282 -12.46 -12.19 7.75
C ILE A 282 -13.57 -11.92 6.73
N PRO A 283 -13.40 -11.04 5.71
CA PRO A 283 -14.44 -10.80 4.73
C PRO A 283 -14.71 -12.03 3.84
N ALA A 284 -15.98 -12.24 3.50
CA ALA A 284 -16.41 -13.31 2.61
C ALA A 284 -15.89 -13.09 1.18
N HIS A 285 -15.96 -11.83 0.70
CA HIS A 285 -15.35 -11.40 -0.56
C HIS A 285 -13.83 -11.23 -0.41
N LYS A 286 -13.08 -11.72 -1.39
CA LYS A 286 -11.61 -11.79 -1.34
C LYS A 286 -11.03 -11.41 -2.69
N GLU A 287 -9.99 -10.60 -2.66
CA GLU A 287 -9.19 -10.29 -3.84
C GLU A 287 -7.71 -10.31 -3.47
N ILE A 288 -6.87 -10.82 -4.37
CA ILE A 288 -5.43 -10.95 -4.16
C ILE A 288 -4.75 -9.61 -3.83
N ARG A 289 -5.18 -8.52 -4.50
CA ARG A 289 -4.69 -7.15 -4.25
C ARG A 289 -4.95 -6.64 -2.83
N PHE A 290 -5.84 -7.30 -2.07
CA PHE A 290 -6.05 -6.96 -0.67
C PHE A 290 -4.86 -7.34 0.20
N LEU A 291 -4.08 -8.34 -0.19
CA LEU A 291 -2.83 -8.71 0.47
C LEU A 291 -1.71 -7.72 0.13
N THR A 292 -1.80 -6.51 0.67
CA THR A 292 -0.85 -5.41 0.52
C THR A 292 0.41 -5.55 1.41
N CYS A 293 0.66 -6.75 1.93
CA CYS A 293 1.80 -7.06 2.81
C CYS A 293 2.96 -7.74 2.07
N ASP A 294 2.84 -7.88 0.76
CA ASP A 294 3.82 -8.44 -0.17
C ASP A 294 5.19 -7.75 -0.09
N ALA A 295 5.22 -6.41 0.07
CA ALA A 295 6.46 -5.66 0.28
C ALA A 295 7.21 -6.09 1.56
N LEU A 296 6.48 -6.38 2.65
CA LEU A 296 7.07 -6.90 3.88
C LEU A 296 7.51 -8.36 3.71
N GLY A 297 6.81 -9.14 2.88
CA GLY A 297 7.14 -10.52 2.52
C GLY A 297 8.44 -10.67 1.73
N ALA A 298 8.79 -9.68 0.91
CA ALA A 298 9.92 -9.77 -0.03
C ALA A 298 11.27 -10.08 0.65
N ILE A 299 11.49 -9.61 1.88
CA ILE A 299 12.72 -9.92 2.63
C ILE A 299 12.84 -11.40 2.99
N GLY A 300 11.70 -12.08 3.18
CA GLY A 300 11.65 -13.51 3.44
C GLY A 300 12.18 -14.31 2.26
N PHE A 301 11.75 -13.99 1.05
CA PHE A 301 12.23 -14.70 -0.14
C PHE A 301 13.75 -14.57 -0.30
N ALA A 302 14.30 -13.37 -0.10
CA ALA A 302 15.74 -13.17 -0.15
C ALA A 302 16.49 -13.98 0.92
N HIS A 303 15.92 -14.08 2.12
CA HIS A 303 16.45 -14.93 3.18
C HIS A 303 16.43 -16.41 2.81
N LEU A 304 15.34 -16.89 2.21
CA LEU A 304 15.20 -18.28 1.76
C LEU A 304 16.21 -18.61 0.65
N MET A 305 16.32 -17.77 -0.37
CA MET A 305 17.22 -18.00 -1.50
C MET A 305 18.69 -18.10 -1.07
N ALA A 306 19.10 -17.27 -0.11
CA ALA A 306 20.47 -17.32 0.40
C ALA A 306 20.80 -18.56 1.24
N ARG A 307 19.81 -19.38 1.60
CA ARG A 307 20.03 -20.70 2.21
C ARG A 307 20.11 -21.83 1.17
N LEU A 308 19.63 -21.58 -0.04
CA LEU A 308 19.62 -22.56 -1.14
C LEU A 308 20.82 -22.38 -2.10
N LEU A 309 21.47 -21.21 -2.08
CA LEU A 309 22.63 -20.82 -2.91
C LEU A 309 23.91 -20.63 -2.08
#